data_AF-A0A4Q3TZ79-F1
#
_entry.id   AF-A0A4Q3TZ79-F1
#
_cell.length_a   1.000
_cell.length_b   1.000
_cell.length_c   1.000
_cell.angle_alpha   90.00
_cell.angle_beta   90.00
_cell.angle_gamma   90.00
#
_symmetry.space_group_name_H-M   'P 1'
#
loop_
_entity.id
_entity.type
_entity.pdbx_description
1 polymer ?
#
loop_
_entity_poly.entity_id
_entity_poly.type
_entity_poly.pdbx_seq_one_letter_code
_entity_poly.pdbx_strand_id
1 'polypeptide(L)'
;MAILTEGPLMGRISGRAGNAVFVKTAYGTVIRDRPTGNDPQSPGQLLNRALQAKAARVWSDLDPEVVARWTAWASNPTPTPPQGEGARRMRPMNAFTTLYKRLLTLDPSAPPPLFPPARP
;
A
#
# COMPACT_ATOMS: atom_id res chain seq x y z
N MET A 1 15.27 18.77 20.17
CA MET A 1 13.94 18.29 19.72
C MET A 1 12.96 19.42 19.96
N ALA A 2 12.34 19.96 18.90
CA ALA A 2 11.37 21.05 19.04
C ALA A 2 9.96 20.46 19.11
N ILE A 3 9.21 20.82 20.15
CA ILE A 3 7.80 20.47 20.33
C ILE A 3 6.99 21.69 19.90
N LEU A 4 6.07 21.50 18.96
CA LEU A 4 5.15 22.56 18.54
C LEU A 4 3.85 22.43 19.33
N THR A 5 3.45 23.52 19.99
CA THR A 5 2.12 23.63 20.59
C THR A 5 1.17 24.16 19.52
N GLU A 6 0.33 23.28 18.96
CA GLU A 6 -0.70 23.68 17.98
C GLU A 6 -1.80 24.47 18.70
N GLY A 7 -2.11 25.68 18.20
CA GLY A 7 -3.23 26.49 18.68
C GLY A 7 -4.58 25.90 18.25
N PRO A 8 -5.69 26.22 18.95
CA PRO A 8 -6.99 25.56 18.80
C PRO A 8 -7.66 25.74 17.42
N LEU A 9 -7.13 26.60 16.55
CA LEU A 9 -7.65 26.93 15.22
C LEU A 9 -6.78 26.43 14.06
N MET A 10 -5.59 25.90 14.32
CA MET A 10 -4.71 25.36 13.28
C MET A 10 -4.98 23.86 13.12
N GLY A 11 -5.67 23.50 12.06
CA GLY A 11 -5.89 22.10 11.67
C GLY A 11 -4.55 21.37 11.51
N ARG A 12 -4.34 20.35 12.35
CA ARG A 12 -3.45 19.18 12.20
C ARG A 12 -2.33 19.37 11.17
N ILE A 13 -1.18 19.91 11.59
CA ILE A 13 0.00 19.97 10.72
C ILE A 13 0.47 18.53 10.44
N SER A 14 0.54 18.16 9.17
CA SER A 14 1.01 16.85 8.73
C SER A 14 1.80 16.98 7.43
N GLY A 15 2.75 16.07 7.22
CA GLY A 15 3.61 16.07 6.03
C GLY A 15 5.04 16.52 6.31
N ARG A 16 5.66 17.18 5.34
CA ARG A 16 7.08 17.60 5.38
C ARG A 16 7.24 19.05 4.95
N ALA A 17 8.23 19.72 5.52
CA ALA A 17 8.72 21.03 5.08
C ALA A 17 10.24 20.95 4.95
N GLY A 18 10.75 20.97 3.71
CA GLY A 18 12.18 20.78 3.43
C GLY A 18 12.72 19.45 3.96
N ASN A 19 13.69 19.53 4.88
CA ASN A 19 14.30 18.39 5.57
C ASN A 19 13.64 18.03 6.91
N ALA A 20 12.50 18.64 7.24
CA ALA A 20 11.75 18.34 8.45
C ALA A 20 10.47 17.55 8.15
N VAL A 21 10.14 16.59 9.02
CA VAL A 21 8.89 15.82 9.00
C VAL A 21 8.12 16.08 10.30
N PHE A 22 6.82 16.37 10.16
CA PHE A 22 5.92 16.55 11.29
C PHE A 22 5.33 15.19 11.69
N VAL A 23 5.64 14.74 12.90
CA VAL A 23 5.22 13.43 13.43
C VAL A 23 4.30 13.64 14.63
N LYS A 24 3.14 13.00 14.61
CA LYS A 24 2.23 12.99 15.76
C LYS A 24 2.70 12.00 16.81
N THR A 25 2.72 12.45 18.05
CA THR A 25 3.01 11.65 19.24
C THR A 25 1.91 11.84 20.27
N ALA A 26 1.90 11.05 21.33
CA ALA A 26 0.94 11.20 22.44
C ALA A 26 0.98 12.59 23.10
N TYR A 27 2.11 13.31 22.97
CA TYR A 27 2.33 14.62 23.58
C TYR A 27 2.23 15.80 22.59
N GLY A 28 1.77 15.55 21.36
CA GLY A 28 1.62 16.57 20.32
C GLY A 28 2.46 16.30 19.07
N THR A 29 2.57 17.32 18.21
CA THR A 29 3.32 17.25 16.94
C THR A 29 4.78 17.61 17.19
N VAL A 30 5.66 16.69 16.81
CA VAL A 30 7.12 16.86 16.92
C VAL A 30 7.73 17.01 15.54
N ILE A 31 8.71 17.91 15.43
CA ILE A 31 9.54 18.03 14.23
C ILE A 31 10.73 17.07 14.36
N ARG A 32 10.92 16.23 13.35
CA ARG A 32 12.10 15.35 13.22
C ARG A 32 12.80 15.60 11.90
N ASP A 33 14.10 15.32 11.87
CA ASP A 33 14.84 15.29 10.61
C ASP A 33 14.25 14.23 9.69
N ARG A 34 14.23 14.58 8.40
CA ARG A 34 13.77 13.69 7.35
C ARG A 34 14.74 12.51 7.26
N PRO A 35 14.26 11.28 7.46
CA PRO A 35 15.12 10.12 7.27
C PRO A 35 15.59 10.07 5.81
N THR A 36 16.90 9.86 5.63
CA THR A 36 17.47 9.52 4.34
C THR A 36 17.10 8.07 4.03
N GLY A 37 16.28 7.87 3.00
CA GLY A 37 15.91 6.52 2.56
C GLY A 37 17.11 5.83 1.95
N ASN A 38 17.48 4.66 2.47
CA ASN A 38 18.39 3.75 1.79
C ASN A 38 17.58 2.86 0.85
N ASP A 39 18.00 2.71 -0.41
CA ASP A 39 17.39 1.79 -1.37
C ASP A 39 18.34 0.61 -1.67
N PRO A 40 18.52 -0.31 -0.71
CA PRO A 40 19.43 -1.42 -0.94
C PRO A 40 18.98 -2.25 -2.15
N GLN A 41 19.96 -2.73 -2.90
CA GLN A 41 19.77 -3.59 -4.08
C GLN A 41 20.12 -5.03 -3.73
N SER A 42 19.63 -5.52 -2.58
CA SER A 42 19.86 -6.91 -2.21
C SER A 42 19.20 -7.85 -3.22
N PRO A 43 19.73 -9.07 -3.45
CA PRO A 43 19.14 -10.01 -4.39
C PRO A 43 17.65 -10.27 -4.10
N GLY A 44 17.27 -10.41 -2.83
CA GLY A 44 15.87 -10.59 -2.42
C GLY A 44 14.97 -9.41 -2.73
N GLN A 45 15.48 -8.17 -2.66
CA GLN A 45 14.70 -6.96 -3.01
C GLN A 45 14.51 -6.85 -4.51
N LEU A 46 15.56 -7.10 -5.30
CA LEU A 46 15.48 -7.11 -6.76
C LEU A 46 14.49 -8.15 -7.25
N LEU A 47 14.54 -9.37 -6.72
CA LEU A 47 13.57 -10.42 -7.03
C LEU A 47 12.14 -9.98 -6.69
N ASN A 48 11.92 -9.43 -5.50
CA ASN A 48 10.60 -8.95 -5.10
C ASN A 48 10.07 -7.83 -5.99
N ARG A 49 10.93 -6.90 -6.44
CA ARG A 49 10.57 -5.85 -7.39
C ARG A 49 10.24 -6.44 -8.77
N ALA A 50 11.03 -7.40 -9.25
CA ALA A 50 10.79 -8.07 -10.51
C ALA A 50 9.44 -8.83 -10.51
N LEU A 51 9.13 -9.55 -9.43
CA LEU A 51 7.84 -10.23 -9.28
C LEU A 51 6.67 -9.24 -9.22
N GLN A 52 6.82 -8.13 -8.50
CA GLN A 52 5.79 -7.08 -8.47
C GLN A 52 5.58 -6.46 -9.85
N ALA A 53 6.67 -6.17 -10.59
CA ALA A 53 6.60 -5.64 -11.94
C ALA A 53 5.93 -6.61 -12.91
N LYS A 54 6.27 -7.91 -12.84
CA LYS A 54 5.61 -8.98 -13.60
C LYS A 54 4.11 -9.00 -13.32
N ALA A 55 3.72 -9.01 -12.04
CA ALA A 55 2.30 -9.03 -11.68
C ALA A 55 1.54 -7.78 -12.13
N ALA A 56 2.16 -6.60 -12.03
CA ALA A 56 1.55 -5.35 -12.49
C ALA A 56 1.38 -5.30 -14.02
N ARG A 57 2.34 -5.83 -14.77
CA ARG A 57 2.23 -5.96 -16.23
C ARG A 57 1.14 -6.93 -16.64
N VAL A 58 1.04 -8.08 -15.97
CA VAL A 58 -0.05 -9.03 -16.26
C VAL A 58 -1.41 -8.38 -16.02
N TRP A 59 -1.57 -7.56 -14.97
CA TRP A 59 -2.83 -6.84 -14.74
C TRP A 59 -3.23 -5.92 -15.90
N SER A 60 -2.28 -5.22 -16.55
CA SER A 60 -2.61 -4.37 -17.70
C SER A 60 -3.05 -5.16 -18.93
N ASP A 61 -2.63 -6.43 -19.01
CA ASP A 61 -2.88 -7.31 -20.14
C ASP A 61 -4.08 -8.26 -19.90
N LEU A 62 -4.76 -8.14 -18.75
CA LEU A 62 -5.93 -8.96 -18.41
C LEU A 62 -7.14 -8.61 -19.29
N ASP A 63 -7.95 -9.63 -19.53
CA ASP A 63 -9.27 -9.46 -20.12
C ASP A 63 -10.12 -8.49 -19.25
N PRO A 64 -10.84 -7.53 -19.86
CA PRO A 64 -11.77 -6.65 -19.16
C PRO A 64 -12.76 -7.38 -18.24
N GLU A 65 -13.21 -8.59 -18.60
CA GLU A 65 -14.11 -9.39 -17.75
C GLU A 65 -13.46 -9.82 -16.43
N VAL A 66 -12.17 -10.19 -16.49
CA VAL A 66 -11.39 -10.55 -15.29
C VAL A 66 -11.23 -9.32 -14.39
N VAL A 67 -10.91 -8.17 -15.00
CA VAL A 67 -10.78 -6.89 -14.27
C VAL A 67 -12.10 -6.51 -13.60
N ALA A 68 -13.24 -6.70 -14.27
CA ALA A 68 -14.56 -6.48 -13.71
C ALA A 68 -14.82 -7.38 -12.49
N ARG A 69 -14.47 -8.68 -12.54
CA ARG A 69 -14.61 -9.59 -11.39
C ARG A 69 -13.81 -9.14 -10.18
N TRP A 70 -12.54 -8.77 -10.38
CA TRP A 70 -11.69 -8.25 -9.31
C TRP A 70 -12.20 -6.92 -8.75
N THR A 71 -12.78 -6.08 -9.61
CA THR A 71 -13.38 -4.81 -9.21
C THR A 71 -14.62 -5.01 -8.35
N ALA A 72 -15.52 -5.91 -8.77
CA ALA A 72 -16.69 -6.29 -7.99
C ALA A 72 -16.28 -6.85 -6.62
N TRP A 73 -15.30 -7.76 -6.59
CA TRP A 73 -14.82 -8.35 -5.34
C TRP A 73 -14.21 -7.32 -4.38
N ALA A 74 -13.39 -6.38 -4.88
CA ALA A 74 -12.73 -5.36 -4.06
C ALA A 74 -13.67 -4.23 -3.60
N SER A 75 -14.85 -4.12 -4.23
CA SER A 75 -15.89 -3.18 -3.83
C SER A 75 -16.58 -3.59 -2.51
N ASN A 76 -16.48 -4.86 -2.14
CA ASN A 76 -16.97 -5.35 -0.85
C ASN A 76 -16.12 -4.74 0.27
N PRO A 77 -16.74 -4.05 1.24
CA PRO A 77 -16.02 -3.44 2.34
C PRO A 77 -15.33 -4.52 3.19
N THR A 78 -14.00 -4.46 3.28
CA THR A 78 -13.27 -5.18 4.31
C THR A 78 -13.74 -4.68 5.68
N PRO A 79 -13.89 -5.55 6.69
CA PRO A 79 -14.25 -5.12 8.04
C PRO A 79 -13.30 -4.01 8.52
N THR A 80 -13.91 -2.98 9.12
CA THR A 80 -13.30 -1.72 9.53
C THR A 80 -11.97 -1.95 10.26
N PRO A 81 -10.87 -1.27 9.86
CA PRO A 81 -9.62 -1.33 10.61
C PRO A 81 -9.83 -0.80 12.04
N PRO A 82 -9.05 -1.27 13.02
CA PRO A 82 -9.15 -0.78 14.39
C PRO A 82 -8.87 0.74 14.45
N GLN A 83 -9.84 1.46 15.00
CA GLN A 83 -9.84 2.89 15.40
C GLN A 83 -9.38 3.93 14.37
N GLY A 84 -10.35 4.68 13.83
CA GLY A 84 -10.14 6.04 13.31
C GLY A 84 -9.68 6.15 11.85
N GLU A 85 -9.26 5.05 11.23
CA GLU A 85 -9.09 4.99 9.78
C GLU A 85 -10.42 4.60 9.15
N GLY A 86 -11.03 5.50 8.38
CA GLY A 86 -12.25 5.18 7.63
C GLY A 86 -12.06 3.93 6.78
N ALA A 87 -13.14 3.18 6.52
CA ALA A 87 -13.10 1.95 5.73
C ALA A 87 -12.31 2.16 4.42
N ARG A 88 -11.09 1.62 4.37
CA ARG A 88 -10.20 1.80 3.23
C ARG A 88 -10.53 0.74 2.19
N ARG A 89 -11.23 1.14 1.13
CA ARG A 89 -11.48 0.25 -0.01
C ARG A 89 -10.14 -0.18 -0.62
N MET A 90 -9.89 -1.48 -0.67
CA MET A 90 -8.73 -2.01 -1.35
C MET A 90 -8.86 -1.78 -2.85
N ARG A 91 -7.78 -1.35 -3.51
CA ARG A 91 -7.78 -1.22 -4.97
C ARG A 91 -7.74 -2.62 -5.61
N PRO A 92 -8.56 -2.92 -6.64
CA PRO A 92 -8.60 -4.24 -7.28
C PRO A 92 -7.22 -4.72 -7.75
N MET A 93 -6.47 -3.83 -8.40
CA MET A 93 -5.09 -4.09 -8.84
C MET A 93 -4.16 -4.49 -7.69
N ASN A 94 -4.30 -3.85 -6.52
CA ASN A 94 -3.45 -4.17 -5.37
C ASN A 94 -3.75 -5.56 -4.85
N ALA A 95 -5.03 -5.96 -4.82
CA ALA A 95 -5.43 -7.29 -4.42
C ALA A 95 -4.90 -8.36 -5.37
N PHE A 96 -5.11 -8.16 -6.68
CA PHE A 96 -4.61 -9.07 -7.71
C PHE A 96 -3.09 -9.21 -7.64
N THR A 97 -2.36 -8.09 -7.68
CA THR A 97 -0.89 -8.12 -7.70
C THR A 97 -0.31 -8.72 -6.42
N THR A 98 -0.93 -8.48 -5.27
CA THR A 98 -0.50 -9.08 -3.99
C THR A 98 -0.67 -10.60 -4.02
N LEU A 99 -1.81 -11.10 -4.47
CA LEU A 99 -2.05 -12.54 -4.58
C LEU A 99 -1.12 -13.16 -5.63
N TYR A 100 -1.06 -12.58 -6.82
CA TYR A 100 -0.29 -13.16 -7.91
C TYR A 100 1.21 -13.15 -7.62
N LYS A 101 1.73 -12.10 -6.98
CA LYS A 101 3.10 -12.08 -6.48
C LYS A 101 3.37 -13.25 -5.52
N ARG A 102 2.46 -13.55 -4.58
CA ARG A 102 2.61 -14.69 -3.67
C ARG A 102 2.64 -16.02 -4.42
N LEU A 103 1.78 -16.20 -5.42
CA LEU A 103 1.80 -17.38 -6.28
C LEU A 103 3.14 -17.50 -7.01
N LEU A 104 3.64 -16.42 -7.59
CA LEU A 104 4.93 -16.40 -8.29
C LEU A 104 6.14 -16.67 -7.38
N THR A 105 6.04 -16.34 -6.09
CA THR A 105 7.07 -16.70 -5.10
C THR A 105 7.10 -18.22 -4.84
N LEU A 106 5.94 -18.88 -4.88
CA LEU A 106 5.84 -20.34 -4.69
C LEU A 106 6.20 -21.09 -5.96
N ASP A 107 5.72 -20.61 -7.11
CA ASP A 107 5.95 -21.16 -8.44
C ASP A 107 6.12 -20.01 -9.45
N PRO A 108 7.35 -19.77 -9.98
CA PRO A 108 7.62 -18.70 -10.94
C PRO A 108 6.82 -18.81 -12.25
N SER A 109 6.30 -20.00 -12.56
CA SER A 109 5.51 -20.31 -13.75
C SER A 109 3.99 -20.28 -13.51
N ALA A 110 3.56 -19.96 -12.28
CA ALA A 110 2.14 -19.93 -11.91
C ALA A 110 1.32 -19.06 -12.87
N PRO A 111 0.14 -19.55 -13.32
CA PRO A 111 -0.75 -18.78 -14.16
C PRO A 111 -1.36 -17.59 -13.40
N PRO A 112 -1.78 -16.53 -14.12
CA PRO A 112 -2.49 -15.40 -13.50
C PRO A 112 -3.79 -15.85 -12.81
N PRO A 113 -4.12 -15.34 -11.61
CA PRO A 113 -5.35 -15.69 -10.93
C PRO A 113 -6.56 -15.04 -11.60
N LEU A 114 -7.33 -15.85 -12.33
CA LEU A 114 -8.53 -15.42 -13.06
C LEU A 114 -9.72 -15.10 -12.15
N PHE A 115 -9.70 -15.62 -10.93
CA PHE A 115 -10.76 -15.46 -9.93
C PHE A 115 -10.17 -14.90 -8.63
N PRO A 116 -10.83 -13.92 -8.01
CA PRO A 116 -10.49 -13.50 -6.66
C PRO A 116 -10.84 -14.60 -5.65
N PRO A 117 -10.22 -14.61 -4.47
CA PRO A 117 -10.55 -15.58 -3.42
C PRO A 117 -11.95 -15.32 -2.85
N ALA A 118 -12.49 -16.28 -2.08
CA ALA A 118 -13.89 -16.20 -1.61
C ALA A 118 -14.22 -14.97 -0.74
N ARG A 119 -13.22 -14.32 -0.11
CA ARG A 119 -13.39 -13.13 0.73
C ARG A 119 -12.23 -12.13 0.56
N PRO A 120 -12.51 -10.81 0.62
CA PRO A 120 -11.51 -9.74 0.62
C PRO A 120 -10.71 -9.58 1.91
#